data_AF-A0A538TN61-F1
#
_entry.id   AF-A0A538TN61-F1
#
_cell.length_a   1.000
_cell.length_b   1.000
_cell.length_c   1.000
_cell.angle_alpha   90.00
_cell.angle_beta   90.00
_cell.angle_gamma   90.00
#
_symmetry.space_group_name_H-M   'P 1'
#
loop_
_entity.id
_entity.type
_entity.pdbx_description
1 polymer ?
#
loop_
_entity_poly.entity_id
_entity_poly.type
_entity_poly.pdbx_seq_one_letter_code
_entity_poly.pdbx_strand_id
1 'polypeptide(L)'
;MSYPTVMVLSEKGEELDRVVGYYRAPEFMSQVEDYLAGRNTLASMVAEEPAKKDSAGFVYRLADRFADHGLFDDARKRFLIFVALDPKNDSGRADDALYRLARMARKEHDYATDRRYAQMILDRYPDSDMMRSAFLELGQGYRKDGHLARARTIFLDYAKRFPDDEDAPWAREQADSLALQIAHRPGA
;
A
#
# COMPACT_ATOMS: atom_id res chain seq x y z
N MET A 1 -3.01 -3.74 -9.65
CA MET A 1 -3.08 -5.19 -9.87
C MET A 1 -4.09 -5.75 -8.88
N SER A 2 -5.06 -6.53 -9.37
CA SER A 2 -5.95 -7.34 -8.55
C SER A 2 -5.29 -8.70 -8.37
N TYR A 3 -5.19 -9.17 -7.13
CA TYR A 3 -4.74 -10.53 -6.86
C TYR A 3 -5.90 -11.51 -7.03
N PRO A 4 -5.63 -12.79 -7.33
CA PRO A 4 -6.64 -13.82 -7.23
C PRO A 4 -7.12 -13.91 -5.78
N THR A 5 -8.44 -14.03 -5.61
CA THR A 5 -9.09 -14.16 -4.31
C THR A 5 -9.92 -15.44 -4.31
N VAL A 6 -9.66 -16.33 -3.37
CA VAL A 6 -10.47 -17.53 -3.13
C VAL A 6 -11.20 -17.36 -1.81
N MET A 7 -12.52 -17.31 -1.85
CA MET A 7 -13.35 -17.28 -0.64
C MET A 7 -13.47 -18.68 -0.05
N VAL A 8 -13.33 -18.79 1.26
CA VAL A 8 -13.56 -19.99 2.05
C VAL A 8 -14.86 -19.82 2.81
N LEU A 9 -15.83 -20.68 2.54
CA LEU A 9 -17.19 -20.58 3.08
C LEU A 9 -17.48 -21.72 4.06
N SER A 10 -18.37 -21.48 5.00
CA SER A 10 -18.96 -22.52 5.84
C SER A 10 -19.96 -23.37 5.03
N GLU A 11 -20.40 -24.50 5.61
CA GLU A 11 -21.45 -25.34 5.02
C GLU A 11 -22.78 -24.59 4.77
N LYS A 12 -22.99 -23.47 5.47
CA LYS A 12 -24.17 -22.59 5.32
C LYS A 12 -23.99 -21.50 4.26
N GLY A 13 -22.83 -21.43 3.62
CA GLY A 13 -22.49 -20.40 2.63
C GLY A 13 -22.04 -19.07 3.25
N GLU A 14 -21.75 -19.03 4.55
CA GLU A 14 -21.20 -17.84 5.21
C GLU A 14 -19.69 -17.75 4.97
N GLU A 15 -19.16 -16.56 4.70
CA GLU A 15 -17.72 -16.39 4.52
C GLU A 15 -16.98 -16.56 5.84
N LEU A 16 -16.04 -17.52 5.88
CA LEU A 16 -15.12 -17.72 7.00
C LEU A 16 -13.90 -16.79 6.86
N ASP A 17 -13.29 -16.80 5.68
CA ASP A 17 -12.25 -15.86 5.25
C ASP A 17 -11.96 -16.03 3.75
N ARG A 18 -10.89 -15.41 3.26
CA ARG A 18 -10.40 -15.45 1.89
C ARG A 18 -8.89 -15.62 1.83
N VAL A 19 -8.41 -16.36 0.85
CA VAL A 19 -6.99 -16.40 0.47
C VAL A 19 -6.78 -15.39 -0.65
N VAL A 20 -5.98 -14.35 -0.40
CA VAL A 20 -5.66 -13.31 -1.38
C VAL A 20 -4.19 -13.43 -1.80
N GLY A 21 -3.94 -13.60 -3.09
CA GLY A 21 -2.60 -13.72 -3.65
C GLY A 21 -2.27 -15.09 -4.23
N TYR A 22 -1.04 -15.21 -4.73
CA TYR A 22 -0.53 -16.44 -5.34
C TYR A 22 0.28 -17.22 -4.30
N TYR A 23 -0.16 -18.44 -4.01
CA TYR A 23 0.51 -19.36 -3.09
C TYR A 23 0.76 -20.69 -3.78
N ARG A 24 1.81 -21.42 -3.37
CA ARG A 24 1.93 -22.81 -3.81
C ARG A 24 0.92 -23.66 -3.05
N ALA A 25 0.65 -24.85 -3.59
CA ALA A 25 -0.42 -25.71 -3.08
C ALA A 25 -0.32 -25.97 -1.57
N PRO A 26 0.85 -26.28 -0.96
CA PRO A 26 0.92 -26.52 0.48
C PRO A 26 0.50 -25.32 1.33
N GLU A 27 0.98 -24.11 1.01
CA GLU A 27 0.69 -22.89 1.76
C GLU A 27 -0.75 -22.43 1.53
N PHE A 28 -1.28 -22.65 0.33
CA PHE A 28 -2.69 -22.42 0.03
C PHE A 28 -3.59 -23.33 0.87
N MET A 29 -3.32 -24.64 0.84
CA MET A 29 -4.12 -25.63 1.57
C MET A 29 -4.07 -25.41 3.08
N SER A 30 -2.88 -25.10 3.62
CA SER A 30 -2.73 -24.78 5.05
C SER A 30 -3.58 -23.58 5.47
N GLN A 31 -3.67 -22.53 4.64
CA GLN A 31 -4.53 -21.38 4.94
C GLN A 31 -6.01 -21.76 4.92
N VAL A 32 -6.43 -22.55 3.93
CA VAL A 32 -7.82 -23.01 3.84
C VAL A 32 -8.19 -23.87 5.07
N GLU A 33 -7.33 -24.80 5.46
CA GLU A 33 -7.52 -25.65 6.64
C GLU A 33 -7.60 -24.84 7.95
N ASP A 34 -6.77 -23.79 8.08
CA ASP A 34 -6.85 -22.87 9.20
C ASP A 34 -8.20 -22.15 9.24
N TYR A 35 -8.65 -21.59 8.11
CA TYR A 35 -9.92 -20.86 8.04
C TYR A 35 -11.12 -21.78 8.32
N LEU A 36 -11.11 -23.01 7.79
CA LEU A 36 -12.13 -24.02 8.09
C LEU A 36 -12.17 -24.39 9.58
N ALA A 37 -11.02 -24.34 10.25
CA ALA A 37 -10.92 -24.56 11.69
C ALA A 37 -11.12 -23.28 12.53
N GLY A 38 -11.52 -22.17 11.91
CA GLY A 38 -11.72 -20.88 12.58
C GLY A 38 -10.44 -20.21 13.09
N ARG A 39 -9.27 -20.67 12.65
CA ARG A 39 -7.96 -20.08 12.99
C ARG A 39 -7.54 -19.09 11.92
N ASN A 40 -6.80 -18.06 12.33
CA ASN A 40 -6.24 -17.03 11.43
C ASN A 40 -7.30 -16.35 10.53
N THR A 41 -8.59 -16.47 10.87
CA THR A 41 -9.68 -15.74 10.23
C THR A 41 -9.74 -14.31 10.74
N LEU A 42 -10.30 -13.36 9.98
CA LEU A 42 -10.51 -11.99 10.43
C LEU A 42 -11.23 -11.95 11.78
N ALA A 43 -12.29 -12.76 11.95
CA ALA A 43 -13.03 -12.84 13.21
C ALA A 43 -12.15 -13.30 14.39
N SER A 44 -11.34 -14.36 14.19
CA SER A 44 -10.43 -14.85 15.23
C SER A 44 -9.34 -13.83 15.56
N MET A 45 -8.79 -13.14 14.56
CA MET A 45 -7.77 -12.12 14.77
C MET A 45 -8.34 -10.91 15.50
N VAL A 46 -9.56 -10.46 15.19
CA VAL A 46 -10.20 -9.37 15.94
C VAL A 46 -10.43 -9.77 17.41
N ALA A 47 -10.82 -11.01 17.69
CA ALA A 47 -10.98 -11.50 19.06
C ALA A 47 -9.64 -11.54 19.83
N GLU A 48 -8.52 -11.80 19.15
CA GLU A 48 -7.18 -11.83 19.74
C GLU A 48 -6.53 -10.45 19.89
N GLU A 49 -7.03 -9.43 19.18
CA GLU A 49 -6.43 -8.10 19.12
C GLU A 49 -6.17 -7.47 20.50
N PRO A 50 -7.09 -7.51 21.49
CA PRO A 50 -6.84 -6.91 22.80
C PRO A 50 -5.60 -7.47 23.51
N ALA A 51 -5.33 -8.76 23.33
CA ALA A 51 -4.18 -9.45 23.94
C ALA A 51 -2.89 -9.30 23.13
N LYS A 52 -2.98 -9.01 21.82
CA LYS A 52 -1.84 -8.95 20.88
C LYS A 52 -1.59 -7.57 20.27
N LYS A 53 -2.26 -6.52 20.77
CA LYS A 53 -2.17 -5.14 20.25
C LYS A 53 -0.76 -4.55 20.20
N ASP A 54 0.15 -5.02 21.06
CA ASP A 54 1.55 -4.55 21.12
C ASP A 54 2.49 -5.40 20.25
N SER A 55 1.98 -6.47 19.63
CA SER A 55 2.75 -7.30 18.69
C SER A 55 2.66 -6.71 17.29
N ALA A 56 3.70 -5.96 16.89
CA ALA A 56 3.77 -5.32 15.58
C ALA A 56 3.44 -6.28 14.42
N GLY A 57 4.03 -7.47 14.42
CA GLY A 57 3.78 -8.48 13.39
C GLY A 57 2.32 -8.97 13.36
N PHE A 58 1.64 -9.07 14.50
CA PHE A 58 0.22 -9.40 14.54
C PHE A 58 -0.63 -8.24 14.02
N VAL A 59 -0.38 -7.01 14.48
CA VAL A 59 -1.11 -5.80 14.04
C VAL A 59 -1.00 -5.60 12.53
N TYR A 60 0.19 -5.80 11.96
CA TYR A 60 0.39 -5.74 10.52
C TYR A 60 -0.47 -6.77 9.77
N ARG A 61 -0.45 -8.04 10.20
CA ARG A 61 -1.26 -9.10 9.57
C ARG A 61 -2.76 -8.81 9.70
N LEU A 62 -3.20 -8.25 10.82
CA LEU A 62 -4.59 -7.83 11.02
C LEU A 62 -4.96 -6.68 10.08
N ALA A 63 -4.06 -5.71 9.88
CA ALA A 63 -4.26 -4.62 8.94
C ALA A 63 -4.41 -5.13 7.49
N ASP A 64 -3.54 -6.04 7.07
CA ASP A 64 -3.64 -6.71 5.77
C ASP A 64 -4.95 -7.48 5.64
N ARG A 65 -5.34 -8.22 6.68
CA ARG A 65 -6.61 -8.97 6.67
C ARG A 65 -7.82 -8.04 6.49
N PHE A 66 -7.87 -6.91 7.20
CA PHE A 66 -8.91 -5.92 6.96
C PHE A 66 -8.90 -5.39 5.52
N ALA A 67 -7.72 -5.13 4.96
CA ALA A 67 -7.58 -4.63 3.59
C ALA A 67 -8.08 -5.67 2.55
N ASP A 68 -7.78 -6.96 2.75
CA ASP A 68 -8.25 -8.06 1.90
C ASP A 68 -9.77 -8.20 1.90
N HIS A 69 -10.40 -7.88 3.04
CA HIS A 69 -11.86 -7.80 3.19
C HIS A 69 -12.47 -6.49 2.67
N GLY A 70 -11.64 -5.55 2.19
CA GLY A 70 -12.09 -4.23 1.72
C GLY A 70 -12.49 -3.27 2.84
N LEU A 71 -12.19 -3.61 4.09
CA LEU A 71 -12.47 -2.81 5.27
C LEU A 71 -11.34 -1.77 5.48
N PHE A 72 -11.25 -0.82 4.55
CA PHE A 72 -10.10 0.09 4.45
C PHE A 72 -9.93 1.01 5.66
N ASP A 73 -11.02 1.42 6.33
CA ASP A 73 -10.93 2.24 7.54
C ASP A 73 -10.27 1.50 8.71
N ASP A 74 -10.63 0.23 8.90
CA ASP A 74 -10.03 -0.60 9.94
C ASP A 74 -8.59 -0.97 9.59
N ALA A 75 -8.31 -1.28 8.33
CA ALA A 75 -6.95 -1.51 7.84
C ALA A 75 -6.06 -0.29 8.10
N ARG A 76 -6.52 0.91 7.74
CA ARG A 76 -5.80 2.17 7.94
C ARG A 76 -5.42 2.38 9.42
N LYS A 77 -6.36 2.15 10.34
CA LYS A 77 -6.10 2.28 11.78
C LYS A 77 -4.97 1.35 12.22
N ARG A 78 -4.99 0.08 11.80
CA ARG A 78 -3.97 -0.90 12.23
C ARG A 78 -2.63 -0.68 11.53
N PHE A 79 -2.58 -0.26 10.27
CA PHE A 79 -1.33 0.14 9.63
C PHE A 79 -0.68 1.33 10.35
N LEU A 80 -1.46 2.32 10.79
CA LEU A 80 -0.93 3.45 11.56
C LEU A 80 -0.37 3.01 12.92
N ILE A 81 -1.05 2.11 13.62
CA ILE A 81 -0.54 1.52 14.87
C ILE A 81 0.75 0.75 14.60
N PHE A 82 0.79 -0.07 13.55
CA PHE A 82 1.98 -0.82 13.17
C PHE A 82 3.18 0.09 12.86
N VAL A 83 3.00 1.16 12.07
CA VAL A 83 4.08 2.14 11.78
C VAL A 83 4.59 2.83 13.05
N ALA A 84 3.75 2.99 14.08
CA ALA A 84 4.16 3.50 15.38
C ALA A 84 4.92 2.46 16.21
N LEU A 85 4.60 1.17 16.06
CA LEU A 85 5.28 0.04 16.73
C LEU A 85 6.62 -0.33 16.07
N ASP A 86 6.77 -0.07 14.76
CA ASP A 86 8.00 -0.32 14.00
C ASP A 86 8.54 0.97 13.35
N PRO A 87 8.94 1.98 14.15
CA PRO A 87 9.29 3.30 13.63
C PRO A 87 10.61 3.33 12.85
N LYS A 88 11.47 2.32 13.02
CA LYS A 88 12.77 2.18 12.36
C LYS A 88 12.74 1.25 11.15
N ASN A 89 11.58 0.67 10.85
CA ASN A 89 11.44 -0.35 9.83
C ASN A 89 12.33 -1.59 10.08
N ASP A 90 12.50 -2.00 11.34
CA ASP A 90 13.32 -3.14 11.71
C ASP A 90 12.75 -4.45 11.12
N SER A 91 11.43 -4.49 10.87
CA SER A 91 10.77 -5.62 10.22
C SER A 91 10.79 -5.58 8.68
N GLY A 92 11.20 -4.46 8.08
CA GLY A 92 11.13 -4.23 6.64
C GLY A 92 9.69 -4.14 6.10
N ARG A 93 8.71 -3.74 6.92
CA ARG A 93 7.30 -3.61 6.52
C ARG A 93 6.68 -2.25 6.83
N ALA A 94 7.35 -1.38 7.58
CA ALA A 94 6.83 -0.06 7.95
C ALA A 94 6.68 0.85 6.73
N ASP A 95 7.59 0.75 5.78
CA ASP A 95 7.53 1.37 4.46
C ASP A 95 6.43 0.76 3.58
N ASP A 96 6.27 -0.56 3.55
CA ASP A 96 5.13 -1.23 2.90
C ASP A 96 3.79 -0.71 3.44
N ALA A 97 3.66 -0.61 4.76
CA ALA A 97 2.47 -0.11 5.43
C ALA A 97 2.18 1.35 5.05
N LEU A 98 3.21 2.21 5.06
CA LEU A 98 3.07 3.60 4.59
C LEU A 98 2.68 3.67 3.11
N TYR A 99 3.22 2.80 2.27
CA TYR A 99 2.89 2.79 0.85
C TYR A 99 1.46 2.34 0.60
N ARG A 100 0.99 1.32 1.34
CA ARG A 100 -0.42 0.91 1.36
C ARG A 100 -1.33 2.04 1.80
N LEU A 101 -0.96 2.76 2.87
CA LEU A 101 -1.70 3.93 3.36
C LEU A 101 -1.77 5.06 2.31
N ALA A 102 -0.67 5.32 1.60
CA ALA A 102 -0.61 6.31 0.50
C ALA A 102 -1.60 5.94 -0.61
N ARG A 103 -1.55 4.69 -1.07
CA ARG A 103 -2.44 4.18 -2.14
C ARG A 103 -3.90 4.14 -1.74
N MET A 104 -4.21 3.83 -0.48
CA MET A 104 -5.57 3.92 0.06
C MET A 104 -6.08 5.37 -0.01
N ALA A 105 -5.29 6.33 0.47
CA ALA A 105 -5.64 7.76 0.41
C ALA A 105 -5.84 8.25 -1.04
N ARG A 106 -4.95 7.85 -1.97
CA ARG A 106 -5.09 8.21 -3.38
C ARG A 106 -6.36 7.64 -4.01
N LYS A 107 -6.74 6.42 -3.66
CA LYS A 107 -7.99 5.79 -4.14
C LYS A 107 -9.24 6.55 -3.65
N GLU A 108 -9.14 7.15 -2.47
CA GLU A 108 -10.18 8.01 -1.88
C GLU A 108 -10.11 9.47 -2.37
N HIS A 109 -9.21 9.78 -3.30
CA HIS A 109 -8.94 11.14 -3.80
C HIS A 109 -8.36 12.11 -2.75
N ASP A 110 -7.91 11.61 -1.59
CA ASP A 110 -7.15 12.40 -0.62
C ASP A 110 -5.67 12.43 -1.02
N TYR A 111 -5.38 13.25 -2.03
CA TYR A 111 -4.03 13.39 -2.57
C TYR A 111 -3.06 14.06 -1.61
N ALA A 112 -3.55 14.84 -0.64
CA ALA A 112 -2.70 15.45 0.38
C ALA A 112 -2.15 14.39 1.33
N THR A 113 -3.01 13.48 1.81
CA THR A 113 -2.61 12.37 2.67
C THR A 113 -1.77 11.33 1.92
N ASP A 114 -2.09 11.04 0.66
CA ASP A 114 -1.27 10.21 -0.23
C ASP A 114 0.19 10.69 -0.27
N ARG A 115 0.39 11.95 -0.66
CA ARG A 115 1.72 12.57 -0.70
C ARG A 115 2.40 12.59 0.65
N ARG A 116 1.66 12.80 1.74
CA ARG A 116 2.22 12.80 3.09
C ARG A 116 2.83 11.44 3.43
N TYR A 117 2.12 10.35 3.17
CA TYR A 117 2.65 9.01 3.45
C TYR A 117 3.80 8.62 2.52
N ALA A 118 3.71 8.97 1.24
CA ALA A 118 4.83 8.77 0.30
C ALA A 118 6.09 9.53 0.77
N GLN A 119 5.94 10.80 1.18
CA GLN A 119 7.04 11.60 1.70
C GLN A 119 7.64 11.02 2.98
N MET A 120 6.81 10.46 3.88
CA MET A 120 7.31 9.80 5.09
C MET A 120 8.24 8.62 4.77
N ILE A 121 8.01 7.86 3.70
CA ILE A 121 8.92 6.79 3.27
C ILE A 121 10.25 7.40 2.82
N LEU A 122 10.22 8.41 1.96
CA LEU A 122 11.42 9.08 1.45
C LEU A 122 12.27 9.71 2.57
N ASP A 123 11.63 10.27 3.59
CA ASP A 123 12.30 10.96 4.68
C ASP A 123 12.83 9.99 5.76
N ARG A 124 12.04 8.96 6.10
CA ARG A 124 12.36 8.07 7.23
C ARG A 124 13.10 6.81 6.80
N TYR A 125 12.85 6.33 5.59
CA TYR A 125 13.35 5.06 5.07
C TYR A 125 14.02 5.23 3.68
N PRO A 126 15.01 6.14 3.54
CA PRO A 126 15.60 6.49 2.25
C PRO A 126 16.35 5.34 1.57
N ASP A 127 16.74 4.30 2.33
CA ASP A 127 17.48 3.15 1.83
C ASP A 127 16.59 1.91 1.63
N SER A 128 15.28 2.03 1.82
CA SER A 128 14.36 0.89 1.69
C SER A 128 14.04 0.57 0.23
N ASP A 129 13.63 -0.67 -0.03
CA ASP A 129 13.20 -1.11 -1.35
C ASP A 129 11.99 -0.34 -1.88
N MET A 130 11.15 0.16 -0.97
CA MET A 130 9.99 1.00 -1.27
C MET A 130 10.32 2.47 -1.57
N MET A 131 11.55 2.94 -1.36
CA MET A 131 11.93 4.34 -1.58
C MET A 131 11.61 4.80 -3.02
N ARG A 132 11.97 3.99 -4.03
CA ARG A 132 11.72 4.34 -5.44
C ARG A 132 10.24 4.38 -5.77
N SER A 133 9.47 3.39 -5.32
CA SER A 133 8.02 3.38 -5.50
C SER A 133 7.32 4.54 -4.79
N ALA A 134 7.79 4.94 -3.60
CA ALA A 134 7.27 6.10 -2.88
C ALA A 134 7.56 7.41 -3.61
N PHE A 135 8.72 7.53 -4.26
CA PHE A 135 9.07 8.69 -5.08
C PHE A 135 8.08 8.85 -6.25
N LEU A 136 7.83 7.77 -6.98
CA LEU A 136 6.85 7.79 -8.07
C LEU A 136 5.43 8.05 -7.56
N GLU A 137 5.04 7.48 -6.43
CA GLU A 137 3.74 7.74 -5.80
C GLU A 137 3.57 9.21 -5.42
N LEU A 138 4.61 9.87 -4.90
CA LEU A 138 4.60 11.32 -4.64
C LEU A 138 4.32 12.13 -5.91
N GLY A 139 4.98 11.77 -7.03
CA GLY A 139 4.74 12.38 -8.34
C GLY A 139 3.31 12.16 -8.83
N GLN A 140 2.78 10.96 -8.65
CA GLN A 140 1.39 10.61 -8.98
C GLN A 140 0.39 11.39 -8.13
N GLY A 141 0.65 11.55 -6.83
CA GLY A 141 -0.16 12.34 -5.91
C GLY A 141 -0.26 13.80 -6.35
N TYR A 142 0.85 14.44 -6.71
CA TYR A 142 0.81 15.80 -7.27
C TYR A 142 0.09 15.88 -8.61
N ARG A 143 0.27 14.88 -9.48
CA ARG A 143 -0.39 14.85 -10.79
C ARG A 143 -1.90 14.78 -10.64
N LYS A 144 -2.38 13.88 -9.79
CA LYS A 144 -3.81 13.67 -9.55
C LYS A 144 -4.48 14.87 -8.87
N ASP A 145 -3.73 15.60 -8.05
CA ASP A 145 -4.17 16.86 -7.43
C ASP A 145 -4.08 18.09 -8.37
N GLY A 146 -3.71 17.90 -9.64
CA GLY A 146 -3.65 18.97 -10.63
C GLY A 146 -2.41 19.87 -10.54
N HIS A 147 -1.48 19.59 -9.64
CA HIS A 147 -0.19 20.28 -9.52
C HIS A 147 0.82 19.78 -10.57
N LEU A 148 0.47 19.93 -11.85
CA LEU A 148 1.17 19.31 -12.97
C LEU A 148 2.64 19.70 -13.06
N ALA A 149 2.98 20.96 -12.79
CA ALA A 149 4.37 21.44 -12.80
C ALA A 149 5.23 20.73 -11.74
N ARG A 150 4.71 20.57 -10.51
CA ARG A 150 5.41 19.84 -9.44
C ARG A 150 5.56 18.36 -9.77
N ALA A 151 4.48 17.73 -10.23
CA ALA A 151 4.51 16.33 -10.65
C ALA A 151 5.57 16.09 -11.73
N ARG A 152 5.63 16.96 -12.74
CA ARG A 152 6.65 16.91 -13.80
C ARG A 152 8.06 16.99 -13.22
N THR A 153 8.33 17.94 -12.32
CA THR A 153 9.66 18.06 -11.69
C THR A 153 10.05 16.80 -10.95
N ILE A 154 9.12 16.17 -10.22
CA ILE A 154 9.38 14.94 -9.47
C ILE A 154 9.70 13.77 -10.41
N PHE A 155 8.93 13.57 -11.48
CA PHE A 155 9.20 12.52 -12.46
C PHE A 155 10.54 12.71 -13.18
N LEU A 156 10.92 13.95 -13.50
CA LEU A 156 12.25 14.24 -14.07
C LEU A 156 13.38 13.98 -13.08
N ASP A 157 13.19 14.32 -11.80
CA ASP A 157 14.18 14.05 -10.77
C ASP A 157 14.36 12.54 -10.57
N TYR A 158 13.28 11.77 -10.57
CA TYR A 158 13.35 10.30 -10.54
C TYR A 158 14.18 9.75 -11.71
N ALA A 159 13.82 10.10 -12.94
CA ALA A 159 14.50 9.60 -14.14
C ALA A 159 15.98 10.03 -14.20
N LYS A 160 16.33 11.18 -13.61
CA LYS A 160 17.71 11.65 -13.51
C LYS A 160 18.50 10.92 -12.43
N ARG A 161 17.89 10.65 -11.28
CA ARG A 161 18.55 10.02 -10.12
C ARG A 161 18.70 8.52 -10.29
N PHE A 162 17.78 7.88 -11.01
CA PHE A 162 17.75 6.43 -11.21
C PHE A 162 17.72 6.09 -12.71
N PRO A 163 18.74 6.48 -13.50
CA PRO A 163 18.68 6.33 -14.96
C PRO A 163 18.61 4.86 -15.43
N ASP A 164 19.09 3.92 -14.61
CA ASP A 164 19.12 2.48 -14.92
C ASP A 164 17.92 1.70 -14.33
N ASP A 165 17.02 2.38 -13.63
CA ASP A 165 15.83 1.77 -13.05
C ASP A 165 14.75 1.52 -14.11
N GLU A 166 13.99 0.43 -13.98
CA GLU A 166 13.00 0.02 -14.99
C GLU A 166 11.87 1.05 -15.18
N ASP A 167 11.56 1.84 -14.14
CA ASP A 167 10.53 2.87 -14.19
C ASP A 167 11.05 4.22 -14.73
N ALA A 168 12.36 4.38 -14.95
CA ALA A 168 12.93 5.66 -15.37
C ALA A 168 12.45 6.14 -16.76
N PRO A 169 12.36 5.26 -17.80
CA PRO A 169 11.75 5.64 -19.07
C PRO A 169 10.29 6.05 -18.93
N TRP A 170 9.52 5.32 -18.11
CA TRP A 170 8.12 5.63 -17.83
C TRP A 170 7.98 6.98 -17.12
N ALA A 171 8.81 7.27 -16.13
CA ALA A 171 8.81 8.55 -15.42
C ALA A 171 9.12 9.71 -16.37
N ARG A 172 10.12 9.56 -17.26
CA ARG A 172 10.41 10.57 -18.29
C ARG A 172 9.20 10.79 -19.22
N GLU A 173 8.55 9.74 -19.67
CA GLU A 173 7.34 9.84 -20.50
C GLU A 173 6.21 10.57 -19.76
N GLN A 174 5.99 10.29 -18.48
CA GLN A 174 5.01 11.02 -17.67
C GLN A 174 5.35 12.51 -17.61
N ALA A 175 6.62 12.87 -17.39
CA ALA A 175 7.07 14.26 -17.36
C ALA A 175 6.85 15.00 -18.69
N ASP A 176 7.09 14.34 -19.82
CA ASP A 176 6.91 14.91 -21.16
C ASP A 176 5.42 15.09 -21.48
N SER A 177 4.58 14.10 -21.13
CA SER A 177 3.12 14.22 -21.22
C SER A 177 2.59 15.41 -20.42
N LEU A 178 3.10 15.60 -19.20
CA LEU A 178 2.71 16.73 -18.36
C LEU A 178 3.16 18.08 -18.94
N ALA A 179 4.33 18.16 -19.60
CA ALA A 179 4.76 19.37 -20.29
C ALA A 179 3.76 19.80 -21.38
N LEU A 180 3.29 18.84 -22.18
CA LEU A 180 2.28 19.11 -23.21
C LEU A 180 0.97 19.60 -22.58
N GLN A 181 0.50 18.95 -21.52
CA GLN A 181 -0.72 19.36 -20.81
C GLN A 181 -0.63 20.78 -20.24
N ILE A 182 0.54 21.17 -19.72
CA ILE A 182 0.79 22.51 -19.20
C ILE A 182 0.77 23.53 -20.35
N ALA A 183 1.43 23.24 -21.47
CA ALA A 183 1.49 24.13 -22.64
C ALA A 183 0.12 24.35 -23.31
N HIS A 184 -0.78 23.37 -23.23
CA HIS A 184 -2.11 23.42 -23.83
C HIS A 184 -3.22 23.98 -22.92
N ARG A 185 -2.94 24.39 -21.67
CA ARG A 185 -3.90 25.13 -20.84
C ARG A 185 -3.85 26.62 -21.19
N PRO A 186 -4.88 27.21 -21.84
CA PRO A 186 -4.94 28.65 -22.05
C PRO A 186 -5.36 29.33 -20.74
N GLY A 187 -4.56 30.30 -20.28
CA GLY A 187 -4.89 31.20 -19.16
C GLY A 187 -4.57 30.66 -17.77
N ALA A 188 -3.35 30.92 -17.32
CA ALA A 188 -3.08 31.23 -15.92
C ALA A 188 -2.78 32.73 -15.82
#